data_AF-A0A7S1W4G4-F1
#
_entry.id   AF-A0A7S1W4G4-F1
#
_cell.length_a   1.000
_cell.length_b   1.000
_cell.length_c   1.000
_cell.angle_alpha   90.00
_cell.angle_beta   90.00
_cell.angle_gamma   90.00
#
_symmetry.space_group_name_H-M   'P 1'
#
loop_
_entity.id
_entity.type
_entity.pdbx_description
1 polymer ?
#
loop_
_entity_poly.entity_id
_entity_poly.type
_entity_poly.pdbx_seq_one_letter_code
_entity_poly.pdbx_strand_id
1 'polypeptide(L)'
;WQLTCRTLPAPQPILLVMGLPDPLLQTEGPDLRASRARLRRVAAAVVALSAGLLLALGIFSVGAEFGRAHPHASAAIGVSLKALNLSEAGHLPEFCYDFPGGNCRAQDCKPERHATCIAGSCVCPGRGSCAGADGRCYPTLNTPVASDFNLTNKKFPDQRLFMPQMVVFGQLQTTSRQSQLLIGRDQFNLIKLPGQVEGRPNYFLTTKAYPDYVATIRGAASSSSLFGAYEVSLWDNWDIQYLTVQVCSKGNGEVMIGSPGKTHTEWFFIHHFSWFVYGTAFGDWGSRVLSGWGLGDGAVWTANPPLSGLQAC
;
A
#
# COMPACT_ATOMS: atom_id res chain seq x y z
N TRP A 1 -15.40 -10.35 37.70
CA TRP A 1 -14.08 -10.59 37.10
C TRP A 1 -13.18 -9.40 37.42
N GLN A 2 -12.41 -9.47 38.50
CA GLN A 2 -11.45 -8.44 38.90
C GLN A 2 -10.12 -8.70 38.19
N LEU A 3 -9.71 -7.78 37.31
CA LEU A 3 -8.41 -7.79 36.65
C LEU A 3 -7.39 -7.11 37.57
N THR A 4 -6.54 -7.93 38.20
CA THR A 4 -5.34 -7.45 38.90
C THR A 4 -4.22 -7.22 37.88
N CYS A 5 -3.86 -5.97 37.64
CA CYS A 5 -2.62 -5.60 36.95
C CYS A 5 -1.41 -6.00 37.78
N ARG A 6 -0.69 -7.04 37.35
CA ARG A 6 0.67 -7.33 37.85
C ARG A 6 1.66 -6.44 37.12
N THR A 7 2.33 -5.57 37.85
CA THR A 7 3.49 -4.81 37.40
C THR A 7 4.66 -5.75 37.16
N LEU A 8 5.20 -5.74 35.94
CA LEU A 8 6.46 -6.41 35.61
C LEU A 8 7.64 -5.57 36.13
N PRO A 9 8.67 -6.19 36.74
CA PRO A 9 9.85 -5.47 37.20
C PRO A 9 10.66 -4.93 36.02
N ALA A 10 11.18 -3.71 36.18
CA ALA A 10 12.02 -3.05 35.20
C ALA A 10 13.33 -3.84 34.96
N PRO A 11 13.81 -3.94 33.71
CA PRO A 11 15.08 -4.60 33.42
C PRO A 11 16.23 -3.80 34.04
N GLN A 12 17.04 -4.45 34.88
CA GLN A 12 18.25 -3.83 35.41
C GLN A 12 19.34 -3.81 34.34
N PRO A 13 20.13 -2.71 34.25
CA PRO A 13 21.25 -2.64 33.33
C PRO A 13 22.33 -3.63 33.75
N ILE A 14 22.63 -4.60 32.88
CA ILE A 14 23.78 -5.49 33.03
C ILE A 14 25.03 -4.64 32.72
N LEU A 15 25.66 -4.11 33.76
CA LEU A 15 26.95 -3.43 33.69
C LEU A 15 28.05 -4.50 33.61
N LEU A 16 28.49 -4.81 32.39
CA LEU A 16 29.56 -5.78 32.13
C LEU A 16 30.91 -5.10 32.40
N VAL A 17 31.35 -5.12 33.66
CA VAL A 17 32.68 -4.63 34.07
C VAL A 17 33.71 -5.69 33.72
N MET A 18 34.35 -5.55 32.56
CA MET A 18 35.53 -6.34 32.22
C MET A 18 36.72 -5.82 33.04
N GLY A 19 37.06 -6.54 34.11
CA GLY A 19 38.29 -6.33 34.86
C GLY A 19 39.49 -6.82 34.07
N LEU A 20 40.23 -5.90 33.46
CA LEU A 20 41.59 -6.15 32.98
C LEU A 20 42.55 -5.99 34.17
N PRO A 21 43.50 -6.92 34.38
CA PRO A 21 44.56 -6.72 35.36
C PRO A 21 45.48 -5.59 34.88
N ASP A 22 45.71 -4.61 35.75
CA ASP A 22 46.80 -3.65 35.64
C ASP A 22 48.12 -4.38 35.81
N PRO A 23 49.08 -4.19 34.89
CA PRO A 23 50.44 -4.08 35.36
C PRO A 23 51.14 -2.85 34.77
N LEU A 24 52.03 -2.32 35.59
CA LEU A 24 53.10 -1.38 35.26
C LEU A 24 52.69 0.09 35.18
N LEU A 25 52.79 0.70 36.35
CA LEU A 25 53.08 2.11 36.57
C LEU A 25 54.45 2.45 35.93
N GLN A 26 54.50 2.55 34.60
CA GLN A 26 55.60 3.18 33.89
C GLN A 26 55.40 4.68 33.92
N THR A 27 56.44 5.38 34.36
CA THR A 27 56.57 6.84 34.34
C THR A 27 56.38 7.36 32.91
N GLU A 28 55.16 7.76 32.57
CA GLU A 28 54.85 8.36 31.27
C GLU A 28 55.54 9.71 31.15
N GLY A 29 56.50 9.78 30.24
CA GLY A 29 57.15 11.03 29.83
C GLY A 29 56.12 12.05 29.31
N PRO A 30 56.44 13.35 29.35
CA PRO A 30 55.52 14.44 29.01
C PRO A 30 54.88 14.30 27.62
N ASP A 31 55.53 13.63 26.67
CA ASP A 31 55.01 13.41 25.31
C ASP A 31 53.81 12.45 25.24
N LEU A 32 53.72 11.45 26.12
CA LEU A 32 52.60 10.50 26.16
C LEU A 32 51.32 11.17 26.71
N ARG A 33 51.46 12.16 27.60
CA ARG A 33 50.33 12.96 28.08
C ARG A 33 49.75 13.85 26.97
N ALA A 34 50.62 14.42 26.13
CA ALA A 34 50.20 15.23 24.98
C ALA A 34 49.49 14.38 23.91
N SER A 35 49.95 13.15 23.67
CA SER A 35 49.30 12.26 22.69
C SER A 35 47.93 11.75 23.15
N ARG A 36 47.78 11.38 24.43
CA ARG A 36 46.48 10.99 25.02
C ARG A 36 45.49 12.14 25.05
N ALA A 37 45.95 13.37 25.29
CA ALA A 37 45.08 14.55 25.22
C ALA A 37 44.55 14.79 23.80
N ARG A 38 45.37 14.56 22.75
CA ARG A 38 44.92 14.63 21.35
C ARG A 38 43.94 13.51 21.01
N LEU A 39 44.22 12.26 21.41
CA LEU A 39 43.35 11.11 21.19
C LEU A 39 41.97 11.27 21.86
N ARG A 40 41.92 11.80 23.09
CA ARG A 40 40.64 12.09 23.77
C ARG A 40 39.83 13.17 23.05
N ARG A 41 40.49 14.20 22.50
CA ARG A 41 39.80 15.24 21.71
C ARG A 41 39.26 14.71 20.38
N VAL A 42 40.01 13.86 19.68
CA VAL A 42 39.56 13.22 18.43
C VAL A 42 38.39 12.26 18.70
N ALA A 43 38.48 11.41 19.73
CA ALA A 43 37.40 10.49 20.09
C ALA A 43 36.10 11.24 20.47
N ALA A 44 36.19 12.31 21.25
CA ALA A 44 35.04 13.13 21.60
C ALA A 44 34.40 13.80 20.37
N ALA A 45 35.21 14.28 19.41
CA ALA A 45 34.72 14.85 18.16
C ALA A 45 34.00 13.81 17.27
N VAL A 46 34.52 12.58 17.18
CA VAL A 46 33.88 11.49 16.42
C VAL A 46 32.54 11.08 17.04
N VAL A 47 32.46 10.98 18.37
CA VAL A 47 31.20 10.68 19.07
C VAL A 47 30.18 11.80 18.87
N ALA A 48 30.59 13.08 18.96
CA ALA A 48 29.69 14.22 18.73
C ALA A 48 29.16 14.28 17.28
N LEU A 49 30.02 14.01 16.29
CA LEU A 49 29.62 14.00 14.87
C LEU A 49 28.68 12.82 14.55
N SER A 50 28.94 11.63 15.11
CA SER A 50 28.07 10.47 14.93
C SER A 50 26.70 10.63 15.60
N ALA A 51 26.65 11.21 16.80
CA ALA A 51 25.39 11.53 17.47
C ALA A 51 24.59 12.61 16.72
N GLY A 52 25.26 13.64 16.20
CA GLY A 52 24.63 14.67 15.37
C GLY A 52 24.05 14.13 14.06
N LEU A 53 24.76 13.22 13.38
CA LEU A 53 24.30 12.58 12.15
C LEU A 53 23.10 11.66 12.41
N LEU A 54 23.10 10.89 13.51
CA LEU A 54 21.98 10.04 13.91
C LEU A 54 20.74 10.87 14.31
N LEU A 55 20.92 11.99 15.01
CA LEU A 55 19.83 12.92 15.33
C LEU A 55 19.28 13.62 14.08
N ALA A 56 20.15 14.05 13.15
CA ALA A 56 19.73 14.66 11.90
C ALA A 56 18.97 13.68 11.00
N LEU A 57 19.39 12.42 10.93
CA LEU A 57 18.66 11.34 10.24
C LEU A 57 17.31 11.05 10.92
N GLY A 58 17.24 11.11 12.25
CA GLY A 58 15.97 11.01 13.00
C GLY A 58 15.01 12.16 12.69
N ILE A 59 15.48 13.40 12.71
CA ILE A 59 14.65 14.60 12.42
C ILE A 59 14.22 14.64 10.95
N PHE A 60 15.06 14.20 10.00
CA PHE A 60 14.65 14.09 8.60
C PHE A 60 13.57 13.03 8.40
N SER A 61 13.66 11.92 9.15
CA SER A 61 12.65 10.86 9.11
C SER A 61 11.31 11.35 9.66
N VAL A 62 11.31 12.08 10.78
CA VAL A 62 10.09 12.65 11.37
C VAL A 62 9.55 13.84 10.57
N GLY A 63 10.39 14.72 10.05
CA GLY A 63 9.98 15.91 9.28
C GLY A 63 9.42 15.59 7.89
N ALA A 64 9.91 14.52 7.24
CA ALA A 64 9.34 14.04 5.97
C ALA A 64 7.93 13.44 6.14
N GLU A 65 7.58 12.98 7.35
CA GLU A 65 6.22 12.49 7.67
C GLU A 65 5.20 13.64 7.80
N PHE A 66 5.60 14.81 8.33
CA PHE A 66 4.69 15.96 8.50
C PHE A 66 4.48 16.79 7.22
N GLY A 67 5.43 16.79 6.29
CA GLY A 67 5.38 17.61 5.06
C GLY A 67 4.51 17.07 3.93
N ARG A 68 4.04 15.82 4.01
CA ARG A 68 3.11 15.20 3.04
C ARG A 68 1.72 15.01 3.60
N ALA A 69 1.29 15.98 4.40
CA ALA A 69 -0.10 16.13 4.75
C ALA A 69 -0.95 16.59 3.53
N HIS A 70 -1.07 15.74 2.53
CA HIS A 70 -2.40 15.24 2.21
C HIS A 70 -2.49 13.86 2.88
N PRO A 71 -2.65 13.80 4.22
CA PRO A 71 -2.99 12.52 4.85
C PRO A 71 -4.37 12.16 4.30
N HIS A 72 -4.71 10.89 4.09
CA HIS A 72 -6.08 10.41 3.81
C HIS A 72 -7.11 11.45 4.25
N ALA A 73 -7.61 12.26 3.30
CA ALA A 73 -8.05 13.64 3.54
C ALA A 73 -8.60 13.73 4.96
N SER A 74 -7.77 14.21 5.90
CA SER A 74 -8.01 13.99 7.32
C SER A 74 -9.50 14.20 7.52
N ALA A 75 -10.21 13.12 7.83
CA ALA A 75 -11.37 13.20 8.67
C ALA A 75 -10.82 13.91 9.90
N ALA A 76 -10.85 15.24 9.82
CA ALA A 76 -10.80 16.07 10.96
C ALA A 76 -11.82 15.41 11.87
N ILE A 77 -11.36 14.99 13.03
CA ILE A 77 -12.20 15.08 14.21
C ILE A 77 -12.42 16.58 14.43
N GLY A 78 -13.06 17.24 13.45
CA GLY A 78 -13.75 18.48 13.62
C GLY A 78 -15.03 18.05 14.29
N VAL A 79 -15.07 18.22 15.61
CA VAL A 79 -16.32 18.24 16.34
C VAL A 79 -17.11 19.43 15.82
N SER A 80 -17.72 19.30 14.65
CA SER A 80 -18.76 20.19 14.16
C SER A 80 -20.07 19.65 14.71
N LEU A 81 -20.32 19.99 15.97
CA LEU A 81 -21.62 19.84 16.61
C LEU A 81 -22.57 20.88 15.99
N LYS A 82 -23.14 20.55 14.83
CA LYS A 82 -24.43 21.11 14.37
C LYS A 82 -25.13 20.11 13.44
N ALA A 83 -25.86 19.22 14.11
CA ALA A 83 -27.07 18.49 13.71
C ALA A 83 -27.41 18.40 12.22
N LEU A 84 -27.23 17.21 11.65
CA LEU A 84 -28.17 16.57 10.73
C LEU A 84 -28.21 15.08 11.07
N ASN A 85 -29.38 14.46 10.93
CA ASN A 85 -29.64 13.03 11.15
C ASN A 85 -28.57 12.13 10.51
N LEU A 86 -27.58 11.74 11.32
CA LEU A 86 -26.57 10.75 11.00
C LEU A 86 -27.11 9.38 11.46
N SER A 87 -28.12 8.86 10.75
CA SER A 87 -28.36 7.43 10.76
C SER A 87 -27.31 6.79 9.85
N GLU A 88 -26.38 6.07 10.48
CA GLU A 88 -25.36 5.17 9.91
C GLU A 88 -24.18 5.78 9.15
N ALA A 89 -23.02 5.65 9.78
CA ALA A 89 -21.73 6.24 9.44
C ALA A 89 -21.15 5.80 8.08
N GLY A 90 -20.75 6.79 7.29
CA GLY A 90 -19.44 6.78 6.61
C GLY A 90 -19.27 5.89 5.38
N HIS A 91 -20.35 5.51 4.70
CA HIS A 91 -20.24 4.95 3.35
C HIS A 91 -19.93 6.08 2.36
N LEU A 92 -18.89 5.89 1.54
CA LEU A 92 -18.75 6.58 0.25
C LEU A 92 -20.10 6.59 -0.48
N PRO A 93 -20.43 7.61 -1.30
CA PRO A 93 -21.62 7.55 -2.15
C PRO A 93 -21.62 6.21 -2.89
N GLU A 94 -22.58 5.38 -2.51
CA GLU A 94 -22.54 3.92 -2.50
C GLU A 94 -22.05 3.35 -3.84
N PHE A 95 -20.76 3.01 -3.87
CA PHE A 95 -20.05 2.32 -4.96
C PHE A 95 -20.13 2.95 -6.36
N CYS A 96 -19.99 4.27 -6.49
CA CYS A 96 -19.96 4.89 -7.82
C CYS A 96 -18.74 5.78 -8.02
N TYR A 97 -17.87 5.38 -8.96
CA TYR A 97 -16.86 6.27 -9.52
C TYR A 97 -17.43 6.87 -10.79
N ASP A 98 -17.56 8.19 -10.87
CA ASP A 98 -18.27 8.87 -11.96
C ASP A 98 -17.32 9.43 -13.04
N PHE A 99 -16.00 9.26 -12.89
CA PHE A 99 -15.02 9.79 -13.83
C PHE A 99 -14.49 8.70 -14.78
N PRO A 100 -15.03 8.54 -16.01
CA PRO A 100 -14.54 7.55 -16.97
C PRO A 100 -13.18 7.91 -17.60
N GLY A 101 -12.60 9.07 -17.28
CA GLY A 101 -11.38 9.59 -17.89
C GLY A 101 -11.63 10.75 -18.86
N GLY A 102 -10.55 11.50 -19.14
CA GLY A 102 -10.52 12.61 -20.10
C GLY A 102 -10.99 13.97 -19.58
N ASN A 103 -10.65 15.02 -20.32
CA ASN A 103 -11.07 16.39 -20.07
C ASN A 103 -11.83 16.95 -21.29
N CYS A 104 -12.66 17.96 -21.06
CA CYS A 104 -13.48 18.60 -22.08
C CYS A 104 -13.24 20.12 -22.13
N ARG A 105 -11.99 20.54 -21.88
CA ARG A 105 -11.64 21.98 -21.93
C ARG A 105 -11.54 22.53 -23.35
N ALA A 106 -11.12 21.69 -24.29
CA ALA A 106 -10.89 22.08 -25.68
C ALA A 106 -11.82 21.36 -26.67
N GLN A 107 -12.39 20.22 -26.28
CA GLN A 107 -13.24 19.39 -27.13
C GLN A 107 -14.33 18.76 -26.27
N ASP A 108 -15.46 18.41 -26.87
CA ASP A 108 -16.52 17.69 -26.18
C ASP A 108 -16.05 16.32 -25.70
N CYS A 109 -16.76 15.78 -24.70
CA CYS A 109 -16.53 14.41 -24.28
C CYS A 109 -16.79 13.45 -25.44
N LYS A 110 -15.87 12.51 -25.60
CA LYS A 110 -15.98 11.41 -26.56
C LYS A 110 -17.36 10.74 -26.50
N PRO A 111 -18.15 10.72 -27.59
CA PRO A 111 -19.50 10.17 -27.58
C PRO A 111 -19.55 8.73 -27.08
N GLU A 112 -18.54 7.91 -27.40
CA GLU A 112 -18.45 6.51 -26.99
C GLU A 112 -18.39 6.29 -25.48
N ARG A 113 -18.08 7.33 -24.68
CA ARG A 113 -18.03 7.26 -23.21
C ARG A 113 -19.38 7.48 -22.55
N HIS A 114 -20.37 8.02 -23.27
CA HIS A 114 -21.66 8.46 -22.71
C HIS A 114 -21.50 9.43 -21.51
N ALA A 115 -20.44 10.24 -21.51
CA ALA A 115 -20.12 11.19 -20.46
C ALA A 115 -20.61 12.61 -20.81
N THR A 116 -20.82 13.44 -19.78
CA THR A 116 -21.16 14.86 -19.90
C THR A 116 -20.01 15.73 -19.41
N CYS A 117 -19.79 16.87 -20.07
CA CYS A 117 -18.76 17.81 -19.66
C CYS A 117 -19.22 18.62 -18.44
N ILE A 118 -18.55 18.45 -17.29
CA ILE A 118 -18.81 19.21 -16.07
C ILE A 118 -17.48 19.76 -15.55
N ALA A 119 -17.40 21.09 -15.40
CA ALA A 119 -16.20 21.79 -14.92
C ALA A 119 -14.89 21.45 -15.68
N GLY A 120 -15.01 21.15 -16.99
CA GLY A 120 -13.88 20.79 -17.83
C GLY A 120 -13.41 19.33 -17.71
N SER A 121 -14.12 18.49 -16.96
CA SER A 121 -13.92 17.04 -16.88
C SER A 121 -15.08 16.29 -17.50
N CYS A 122 -14.82 15.12 -18.09
CA CYS A 122 -15.86 14.23 -18.56
C CYS A 122 -16.33 13.33 -17.42
N VAL A 123 -17.59 13.48 -17.00
CA VAL A 123 -18.18 12.75 -15.87
C VAL A 123 -19.47 12.05 -16.28
N CYS A 124 -19.82 10.99 -15.59
CA CYS A 124 -21.03 10.24 -15.87
C CYS A 124 -22.30 11.02 -15.50
N PRO A 125 -23.31 11.04 -16.38
CA PRO A 125 -24.48 11.87 -16.16
C PRO A 125 -25.42 11.27 -15.12
N GLY A 126 -25.82 12.09 -14.15
CA GLY A 126 -26.89 11.76 -13.21
C GLY A 126 -26.45 10.92 -12.02
N ARG A 127 -27.36 10.83 -11.02
CA ARG A 127 -27.16 9.97 -9.86
C ARG A 127 -27.42 8.51 -10.26
N GLY A 128 -26.53 7.60 -9.86
CA GLY A 128 -26.62 6.19 -10.19
C GLY A 128 -25.97 5.80 -11.52
N SER A 129 -25.22 6.70 -12.15
CA SER A 129 -24.44 6.42 -13.35
C SER A 129 -22.96 6.37 -13.02
N CYS A 130 -22.33 5.21 -13.26
CA CYS A 130 -20.93 4.97 -12.90
C CYS A 130 -20.07 4.70 -14.13
N ALA A 131 -18.81 5.10 -14.04
CA ALA A 131 -17.78 4.72 -14.97
C ALA A 131 -17.53 3.21 -14.86
N GLY A 132 -17.76 2.51 -15.97
CA GLY A 132 -17.38 1.13 -16.15
C GLY A 132 -15.89 0.99 -16.43
N ALA A 133 -15.40 -0.24 -16.28
CA ALA A 133 -14.01 -0.59 -16.54
C ALA A 133 -13.55 -0.30 -17.98
N ASP A 134 -14.47 -0.23 -18.93
CA ASP A 134 -14.20 0.10 -20.34
C ASP A 134 -14.14 1.61 -20.61
N GLY A 135 -14.27 2.46 -19.59
CA GLY A 135 -14.25 3.91 -19.72
C GLY A 135 -15.57 4.50 -20.22
N ARG A 136 -16.68 3.77 -20.12
CA ARG A 136 -18.03 4.26 -20.46
C ARG A 136 -18.89 4.47 -19.22
N CYS A 137 -19.89 5.31 -19.33
CA CYS A 137 -20.88 5.51 -18.29
C CYS A 137 -22.05 4.52 -18.42
N TYR A 138 -22.39 3.89 -17.30
CA TYR A 138 -23.48 2.93 -17.18
C TYR A 138 -24.49 3.41 -16.15
N PRO A 139 -25.81 3.29 -16.40
CA PRO A 139 -26.85 3.65 -15.45
C PRO A 139 -27.03 2.58 -14.35
N THR A 140 -25.91 2.09 -13.81
CA THR A 140 -25.85 1.05 -12.79
C THR A 140 -24.71 1.33 -11.82
N LEU A 141 -24.93 1.06 -10.53
CA LEU A 141 -23.91 1.15 -9.50
C LEU A 141 -22.89 0.02 -9.60
N ASN A 142 -21.69 0.23 -9.03
CA ASN A 142 -20.74 -0.87 -8.89
C ASN A 142 -21.30 -1.90 -7.88
N THR A 143 -20.98 -3.18 -8.08
CA THR A 143 -21.58 -4.28 -7.32
C THR A 143 -20.57 -4.84 -6.32
N PRO A 144 -20.85 -4.84 -5.00
CA PRO A 144 -19.98 -5.51 -4.04
C PRO A 144 -19.96 -7.02 -4.28
N VAL A 145 -18.77 -7.60 -4.38
CA VAL A 145 -18.55 -9.03 -4.63
C VAL A 145 -18.14 -9.77 -3.37
N ALA A 146 -17.24 -9.16 -2.60
CA ALA A 146 -16.76 -9.68 -1.33
C ALA A 146 -16.34 -8.53 -0.43
N SER A 147 -16.43 -8.75 0.88
CA SER A 147 -16.04 -7.76 1.89
C SER A 147 -15.26 -8.43 3.01
N ASP A 148 -14.46 -7.63 3.70
CA ASP A 148 -13.72 -8.01 4.91
C ASP A 148 -12.84 -9.28 4.77
N PHE A 149 -12.31 -9.57 3.59
CA PHE A 149 -11.44 -10.73 3.36
C PHE A 149 -9.96 -10.36 3.46
N ASN A 150 -9.12 -11.31 3.86
CA ASN A 150 -7.67 -11.16 3.85
C ASN A 150 -7.06 -11.83 2.62
N LEU A 151 -5.91 -11.31 2.17
CA LEU A 151 -5.12 -11.90 1.09
C LEU A 151 -3.75 -12.30 1.64
N THR A 152 -3.46 -13.61 1.61
CA THR A 152 -2.17 -14.17 2.06
C THR A 152 -1.38 -14.65 0.86
N ASN A 153 -0.10 -14.31 0.76
CA ASN A 153 0.70 -14.76 -0.37
C ASN A 153 0.95 -16.27 -0.29
N LYS A 154 0.84 -16.99 -1.41
CA LYS A 154 1.03 -18.44 -1.44
C LYS A 154 2.48 -18.85 -1.18
N LYS A 155 3.44 -18.10 -1.73
CA LYS A 155 4.88 -18.38 -1.54
C LYS A 155 5.36 -18.04 -0.12
N PHE A 156 4.74 -17.05 0.52
CA PHE A 156 5.09 -16.59 1.85
C PHE A 156 3.83 -16.60 2.74
N PRO A 157 3.46 -17.77 3.32
CA PRO A 157 2.17 -17.96 3.98
C PRO A 157 1.97 -17.12 5.26
N ASP A 158 3.05 -16.60 5.82
CA ASP A 158 3.04 -15.68 6.95
C ASP A 158 2.84 -14.21 6.53
N GLN A 159 2.84 -13.92 5.22
CA GLN A 159 2.78 -12.57 4.66
C GLN A 159 1.39 -12.28 4.09
N ARG A 160 0.67 -11.34 4.71
CA ARG A 160 -0.60 -10.80 4.23
C ARG A 160 -0.41 -9.49 3.50
N LEU A 161 -1.15 -9.28 2.42
CA LEU A 161 -1.27 -8.00 1.76
C LEU A 161 -1.91 -6.97 2.71
N PHE A 162 -1.45 -5.72 2.70
CA PHE A 162 -2.10 -4.62 3.39
C PHE A 162 -1.81 -3.27 2.71
N MET A 163 -2.69 -2.28 2.93
CA MET A 163 -2.49 -0.88 2.52
C MET A 163 -1.84 -0.07 3.66
N PRO A 164 -0.57 0.34 3.53
CA PRO A 164 0.13 1.11 4.55
C PRO A 164 -0.28 2.59 4.60
N GLN A 165 -0.61 3.10 5.80
CA GLN A 165 -1.03 4.49 6.01
C GLN A 165 0.01 5.59 5.66
N MET A 166 1.31 5.29 5.85
CA MET A 166 2.37 6.31 5.89
C MET A 166 3.64 5.86 5.17
N VAL A 167 3.53 5.19 4.03
CA VAL A 167 4.72 4.96 3.19
C VAL A 167 4.84 6.04 2.14
N VAL A 168 6.08 6.47 1.96
CA VAL A 168 6.55 7.59 1.13
C VAL A 168 6.11 7.50 -0.35
N PHE A 169 5.40 6.46 -0.78
CA PHE A 169 4.90 6.32 -2.15
C PHE A 169 3.54 5.61 -2.27
N GLY A 170 2.84 5.31 -1.17
CA GLY A 170 1.57 4.55 -1.20
C GLY A 170 1.71 3.12 -1.76
N GLN A 171 2.93 2.56 -1.83
CA GLN A 171 3.10 1.22 -2.38
C GLN A 171 2.53 0.18 -1.40
N LEU A 172 1.70 -0.74 -1.91
CA LEU A 172 1.18 -1.87 -1.15
C LEU A 172 2.34 -2.71 -0.60
N GLN A 173 2.10 -3.27 0.59
CA GLN A 173 3.10 -4.05 1.29
C GLN A 173 2.51 -5.37 1.79
N THR A 174 3.40 -6.25 2.24
CA THR A 174 3.05 -7.42 3.02
C THR A 174 3.49 -7.31 4.46
N THR A 175 2.78 -8.01 5.34
CA THR A 175 3.10 -8.05 6.75
C THR A 175 2.72 -9.38 7.39
N SER A 176 3.50 -9.78 8.40
CA SER A 176 3.19 -10.88 9.31
C SER A 176 2.53 -10.41 10.62
N ARG A 177 2.31 -9.10 10.78
CA ARG A 177 1.66 -8.53 11.98
C ARG A 177 0.21 -8.95 12.05
N GLN A 178 -0.29 -9.22 13.25
CA GLN A 178 -1.69 -9.58 13.51
C GLN A 178 -2.67 -8.50 13.01
N SER A 179 -3.78 -8.92 12.40
CA SER A 179 -4.77 -8.04 11.78
C SER A 179 -5.35 -6.99 12.74
N GLN A 180 -5.46 -7.31 14.04
CA GLN A 180 -5.93 -6.36 15.06
C GLN A 180 -5.03 -5.10 15.14
N LEU A 181 -3.72 -5.25 14.90
CA LEU A 181 -2.77 -4.13 14.90
C LEU A 181 -2.79 -3.32 13.60
N LEU A 182 -3.45 -3.84 12.57
CA LEU A 182 -3.54 -3.22 11.26
C LEU A 182 -4.84 -2.43 11.09
N ILE A 183 -5.80 -2.57 12.01
CA ILE A 183 -7.04 -1.77 12.06
C ILE A 183 -7.77 -1.81 10.70
N GLY A 184 -7.91 -3.01 10.12
CA GLY A 184 -8.61 -3.22 8.85
C GLY A 184 -7.83 -2.88 7.59
N ARG A 185 -6.55 -2.48 7.69
CA ARG A 185 -5.68 -2.21 6.53
C ARG A 185 -5.29 -3.46 5.74
N ASP A 186 -5.45 -4.64 6.31
CA ASP A 186 -5.25 -5.95 5.67
C ASP A 186 -6.56 -6.66 5.33
N GLN A 187 -7.70 -6.01 5.57
CA GLN A 187 -9.03 -6.49 5.23
C GLN A 187 -9.52 -5.76 3.99
N PHE A 188 -9.81 -6.50 2.93
CA PHE A 188 -10.13 -5.98 1.61
C PHE A 188 -11.61 -6.12 1.28
N ASN A 189 -12.08 -5.22 0.43
CA ASN A 189 -13.36 -5.31 -0.25
C ASN A 189 -13.12 -5.37 -1.76
N LEU A 190 -13.90 -6.21 -2.44
CA LEU A 190 -13.85 -6.38 -3.88
C LEU A 190 -15.16 -5.90 -4.47
N ILE A 191 -15.08 -4.92 -5.36
CA ILE A 191 -16.24 -4.23 -5.94
C ILE A 191 -16.15 -4.38 -7.45
N LYS A 192 -17.11 -5.05 -8.08
CA LYS A 192 -17.17 -5.24 -9.52
C LYS A 192 -17.68 -3.98 -10.22
N LEU A 193 -16.99 -3.57 -11.26
CA LEU A 193 -17.35 -2.41 -12.08
C LEU A 193 -18.28 -2.83 -13.23
N PRO A 194 -19.14 -1.92 -13.71
CA PRO A 194 -19.85 -2.08 -14.98
C PRO A 194 -18.88 -2.23 -16.16
N GLY A 195 -19.37 -2.78 -17.27
CA GLY A 195 -18.55 -3.00 -18.46
C GLY A 195 -17.49 -4.08 -18.28
N GLN A 196 -16.69 -4.29 -19.33
CA GLN A 196 -15.64 -5.30 -19.38
C GLN A 196 -14.48 -4.79 -20.23
N VAL A 197 -13.26 -5.14 -19.85
CA VAL A 197 -12.06 -4.92 -20.68
C VAL A 197 -11.69 -6.28 -21.24
N GLU A 198 -11.65 -6.40 -22.57
CA GLU A 198 -11.30 -7.65 -23.27
C GLU A 198 -12.20 -8.85 -22.86
N GLY A 199 -13.49 -8.59 -22.62
CA GLY A 199 -14.46 -9.63 -22.22
C GLY A 199 -14.30 -10.12 -20.77
N ARG A 200 -13.43 -9.49 -19.98
CA ARG A 200 -13.19 -9.82 -18.58
C ARG A 200 -13.71 -8.71 -17.65
N PRO A 201 -14.35 -9.08 -16.51
CA PRO A 201 -14.75 -8.11 -15.50
C PRO A 201 -13.51 -7.53 -14.82
N ASN A 202 -13.60 -6.25 -14.44
CA ASN A 202 -12.62 -5.61 -13.59
C ASN A 202 -13.29 -5.10 -12.31
N TYR A 203 -12.44 -4.83 -11.34
CA TYR A 203 -12.83 -4.61 -9.96
C TYR A 203 -12.07 -3.42 -9.38
N PHE A 204 -12.65 -2.79 -8.38
CA PHE A 204 -11.89 -2.09 -7.37
C PHE A 204 -11.54 -3.05 -6.23
N LEU A 205 -10.30 -2.94 -5.76
CA LEU A 205 -9.82 -3.62 -4.57
C LEU A 205 -9.47 -2.56 -3.52
N THR A 206 -10.38 -2.35 -2.57
CA THR A 206 -10.22 -1.35 -1.50
C THR A 206 -9.90 -2.05 -0.17
N THR A 207 -9.52 -1.31 0.86
CA THR A 207 -9.46 -1.87 2.22
C THR A 207 -10.59 -1.35 3.08
N LYS A 208 -10.88 -2.06 4.18
CA LYS A 208 -11.84 -1.64 5.19
C LYS A 208 -11.43 -0.31 5.83
N ALA A 209 -10.12 -0.12 6.03
CA ALA A 209 -9.57 1.11 6.60
C ALA A 209 -9.63 2.30 5.62
N TYR A 210 -9.49 2.04 4.32
CA TYR A 210 -9.42 3.06 3.27
C TYR A 210 -10.40 2.74 2.15
N PRO A 211 -11.71 2.94 2.36
CA PRO A 211 -12.71 2.63 1.35
C PRO A 211 -12.58 3.53 0.11
N ASP A 212 -11.99 4.72 0.28
CA ASP A 212 -11.78 5.75 -0.75
C ASP A 212 -10.45 5.62 -1.52
N TYR A 213 -9.74 4.51 -1.30
CA TYR A 213 -8.52 4.16 -2.00
C TYR A 213 -8.65 2.80 -2.66
N VAL A 214 -8.07 2.67 -3.85
CA VAL A 214 -8.00 1.41 -4.59
C VAL A 214 -6.56 0.95 -4.77
N ALA A 215 -6.35 -0.36 -4.73
CA ALA A 215 -5.12 -0.98 -5.14
C ALA A 215 -5.05 -1.02 -6.68
N THR A 216 -3.93 -0.60 -7.24
CA THR A 216 -3.65 -0.64 -8.69
C THR A 216 -2.16 -0.90 -8.97
N ILE A 217 -1.78 -1.27 -10.19
CA ILE A 217 -0.38 -1.32 -10.62
C ILE A 217 -0.02 -0.07 -11.41
N ARG A 218 1.14 0.51 -11.10
CA ARG A 218 1.69 1.68 -11.81
C ARG A 218 3.16 1.51 -12.07
N GLY A 219 3.68 2.26 -13.05
CA GLY A 219 5.11 2.38 -13.27
C GLY A 219 5.80 2.83 -11.97
N ALA A 220 6.80 2.07 -11.52
CA ALA A 220 7.51 2.42 -10.30
C ALA A 220 8.49 3.57 -10.57
N ALA A 221 8.66 4.46 -9.59
CA ALA A 221 9.67 5.50 -9.64
C ALA A 221 11.10 4.98 -9.35
N SER A 222 11.25 3.70 -8.97
CA SER A 222 12.53 3.10 -8.54
C SER A 222 13.08 2.10 -9.56
N SER A 223 14.40 1.86 -9.52
CA SER A 223 15.14 1.07 -10.51
C SER A 223 15.03 -0.45 -10.37
N SER A 224 14.36 -0.97 -9.33
CA SER A 224 14.33 -2.42 -9.04
C SER A 224 13.15 -3.17 -9.65
N SER A 225 12.09 -2.47 -10.06
CA SER A 225 10.96 -3.02 -10.81
C SER A 225 10.41 -1.95 -11.73
N LEU A 226 9.97 -2.32 -12.93
CA LEU A 226 9.25 -1.38 -13.81
C LEU A 226 7.89 -0.99 -13.22
N PHE A 227 7.31 -1.85 -12.37
CA PHE A 227 5.96 -1.67 -11.85
C PHE A 227 5.86 -1.98 -10.35
N GLY A 228 5.07 -1.18 -9.63
CA GLY A 228 4.70 -1.37 -8.24
C GLY A 228 3.19 -1.46 -8.10
N ALA A 229 2.70 -2.16 -7.08
CA ALA A 229 1.30 -2.07 -6.68
C ALA A 229 1.15 -0.92 -5.70
N TYR A 230 0.24 0.03 -5.95
CA TYR A 230 0.05 1.25 -5.18
C TYR A 230 -1.40 1.40 -4.74
N GLU A 231 -1.61 2.06 -3.61
CA GLU A 231 -2.90 2.65 -3.26
C GLU A 231 -3.06 3.99 -3.99
N VAL A 232 -4.24 4.23 -4.55
CA VAL A 232 -4.58 5.45 -5.26
C VAL A 232 -5.94 5.95 -4.79
N SER A 233 -6.01 7.24 -4.52
CA SER A 233 -7.23 7.92 -4.09
C SER A 233 -8.27 7.93 -5.20
N LEU A 234 -9.51 7.61 -4.86
CA LEU A 234 -10.67 7.78 -5.74
C LEU A 234 -11.11 9.25 -5.86
N TRP A 235 -10.56 10.16 -5.08
CA TRP A 235 -10.83 11.60 -5.21
C TRP A 235 -10.07 12.25 -6.35
N ASP A 236 -8.99 11.61 -6.76
CA ASP A 236 -8.20 12.05 -7.90
C ASP A 236 -8.90 11.60 -9.19
N ASN A 237 -8.98 12.51 -10.17
CA ASN A 237 -9.57 12.24 -11.49
C ASN A 237 -8.62 11.40 -12.36
N TRP A 238 -8.29 10.19 -11.91
CA TRP A 238 -7.56 9.20 -12.68
C TRP A 238 -8.49 8.53 -13.69
N ASP A 239 -7.99 8.25 -14.89
CA ASP A 239 -8.77 7.45 -15.83
C ASP A 239 -9.07 6.08 -15.20
N ILE A 240 -10.34 5.66 -15.25
CA ILE A 240 -10.85 4.46 -14.57
C ILE A 240 -9.99 3.23 -14.87
N GLN A 241 -9.45 3.11 -16.08
CA GLN A 241 -8.61 1.98 -16.49
C GLN A 241 -7.34 1.85 -15.65
N TYR A 242 -6.82 2.96 -15.09
CA TYR A 242 -5.68 2.97 -14.17
C TYR A 242 -6.04 2.66 -12.72
N LEU A 243 -7.32 2.65 -12.38
CA LEU A 243 -7.83 2.40 -11.02
C LEU A 243 -8.32 0.96 -10.86
N THR A 244 -8.62 0.27 -11.96
CA THR A 244 -9.18 -1.07 -11.92
C THR A 244 -8.11 -2.16 -11.80
N VAL A 245 -8.49 -3.27 -11.18
CA VAL A 245 -7.74 -4.52 -11.21
C VAL A 245 -8.59 -5.65 -11.79
N GLN A 246 -7.94 -6.57 -12.48
CA GLN A 246 -8.47 -7.86 -12.85
C GLN A 246 -8.19 -8.87 -11.72
N VAL A 247 -9.22 -9.62 -11.34
CA VAL A 247 -9.11 -10.71 -10.36
C VAL A 247 -9.64 -12.00 -10.97
N CYS A 248 -8.82 -13.05 -10.98
CA CYS A 248 -9.19 -14.36 -11.49
C CYS A 248 -8.90 -15.46 -10.46
N SER A 249 -9.65 -16.56 -10.52
CA SER A 249 -9.49 -17.71 -9.65
C SER A 249 -8.56 -18.76 -10.23
N LYS A 250 -7.76 -19.37 -9.36
CA LYS A 250 -6.98 -20.58 -9.64
C LYS A 250 -7.58 -21.84 -9.00
N GLY A 251 -8.77 -21.74 -8.40
CA GLY A 251 -9.38 -22.78 -7.58
C GLY A 251 -8.88 -22.77 -6.12
N ASN A 252 -9.52 -23.55 -5.24
CA ASN A 252 -9.12 -23.74 -3.84
C ASN A 252 -8.97 -22.44 -3.00
N GLY A 253 -9.67 -21.37 -3.36
CA GLY A 253 -9.53 -20.05 -2.71
C GLY A 253 -8.27 -19.27 -3.12
N GLU A 254 -7.50 -19.79 -4.08
CA GLU A 254 -6.38 -19.10 -4.69
C GLU A 254 -6.85 -18.16 -5.81
N VAL A 255 -6.26 -16.97 -5.86
CA VAL A 255 -6.55 -15.93 -6.83
C VAL A 255 -5.27 -15.28 -7.33
N MET A 256 -5.37 -14.64 -8.50
CA MET A 256 -4.38 -13.69 -8.99
C MET A 256 -5.04 -12.33 -9.17
N ILE A 257 -4.27 -11.28 -8.89
CA ILE A 257 -4.73 -9.90 -8.93
C ILE A 257 -3.76 -9.15 -9.82
N GLY A 258 -4.26 -8.44 -10.84
CA GLY A 258 -3.41 -7.74 -11.78
C GLY A 258 -4.08 -6.51 -12.38
N SER A 259 -3.32 -5.68 -13.08
CA SER A 259 -3.83 -4.54 -13.84
C SER A 259 -3.91 -4.91 -15.32
N PRO A 260 -5.03 -4.67 -16.01
CA PRO A 260 -5.10 -4.88 -17.45
C PRO A 260 -4.24 -3.83 -18.17
N GLY A 261 -3.08 -4.25 -18.68
CA GLY A 261 -2.26 -3.44 -19.58
C GLY A 261 -2.74 -3.54 -21.03
N LYS A 262 -2.18 -2.71 -21.92
CA LYS A 262 -2.56 -2.71 -23.35
C LYS A 262 -2.19 -3.98 -24.12
N THR A 263 -1.21 -4.73 -23.62
CA THR A 263 -0.66 -5.92 -24.32
C THR A 263 -0.59 -7.15 -23.43
N HIS A 264 -0.63 -6.98 -22.11
CA HIS A 264 -0.58 -8.04 -21.12
C HIS A 264 -1.14 -7.52 -19.80
N THR A 265 -1.62 -8.43 -18.95
CA THR A 265 -1.94 -8.13 -17.55
C THR A 265 -0.67 -8.11 -16.73
N GLU A 266 -0.43 -7.04 -15.97
CA GLU A 266 0.62 -7.04 -14.94
C GLU A 266 0.06 -7.61 -13.63
N TRP A 267 0.71 -8.61 -13.03
CA TRP A 267 0.21 -9.28 -11.82
C TRP A 267 0.91 -8.80 -10.55
N PHE A 268 0.16 -8.74 -9.45
CA PHE A 268 0.66 -8.47 -8.10
C PHE A 268 1.61 -9.59 -7.71
N PHE A 269 2.84 -9.24 -7.36
CA PHE A 269 3.89 -10.22 -7.06
C PHE A 269 4.80 -9.72 -5.93
N ILE A 270 5.30 -10.67 -5.13
CA ILE A 270 6.35 -10.42 -4.14
C ILE A 270 7.56 -11.32 -4.39
N HIS A 271 8.76 -10.74 -4.27
CA HIS A 271 10.02 -11.48 -4.35
C HIS A 271 10.62 -11.71 -2.96
N HIS A 272 11.65 -12.56 -2.88
CA HIS A 272 12.37 -12.79 -1.62
C HIS A 272 12.97 -11.49 -1.08
N PHE A 273 12.96 -11.36 0.24
CA PHE A 273 13.58 -10.25 0.99
C PHE A 273 12.98 -8.85 0.74
N SER A 274 11.80 -8.77 0.14
CA SER A 274 11.03 -7.53 0.05
C SER A 274 9.66 -7.69 0.68
N TRP A 275 9.22 -6.58 1.27
CA TRP A 275 7.89 -6.42 1.85
C TRP A 275 6.98 -5.64 0.90
N PHE A 276 7.48 -5.19 -0.24
CA PHE A 276 6.72 -4.42 -1.21
C PHE A 276 6.06 -5.34 -2.22
N VAL A 277 4.88 -4.93 -2.68
CA VAL A 277 4.17 -5.60 -3.77
C VAL A 277 4.49 -4.91 -5.08
N TYR A 278 4.93 -5.72 -6.04
CA TYR A 278 5.35 -5.29 -7.37
C TYR A 278 4.33 -5.70 -8.43
N GLY A 279 4.39 -5.07 -9.58
CA GLY A 279 3.71 -5.53 -10.79
C GLY A 279 4.68 -6.32 -11.67
N THR A 280 4.22 -7.40 -12.29
CA THR A 280 5.03 -8.17 -13.23
C THR A 280 4.22 -8.58 -14.47
N ALA A 281 4.77 -8.25 -15.63
CA ALA A 281 4.18 -8.46 -16.95
C ALA A 281 4.34 -9.88 -17.50
N PHE A 282 5.09 -10.76 -16.80
CA PHE A 282 5.43 -12.10 -17.28
C PHE A 282 4.21 -13.03 -17.22
N GLY A 283 3.22 -12.75 -18.08
CA GLY A 283 1.94 -13.44 -18.18
C GLY A 283 1.88 -14.50 -19.27
N ASP A 284 2.94 -14.73 -20.04
CA ASP A 284 2.94 -15.88 -20.93
C ASP A 284 3.33 -17.14 -20.13
N TRP A 285 2.33 -17.74 -19.49
CA TRP A 285 2.39 -19.07 -18.87
C TRP A 285 3.01 -20.11 -19.84
N GLY A 286 3.01 -19.86 -21.16
CA GLY A 286 3.58 -20.69 -22.20
C GLY A 286 5.01 -20.37 -22.65
N SER A 287 5.62 -19.25 -22.25
CA SER A 287 6.98 -18.90 -22.68
C SER A 287 8.05 -19.52 -21.76
N ARG A 288 8.18 -20.84 -21.93
CA ARG A 288 9.38 -21.69 -21.81
C ARG A 288 10.43 -21.24 -20.78
N VAL A 289 10.47 -21.89 -19.61
CA VAL A 289 11.24 -23.14 -19.34
C VAL A 289 12.77 -23.00 -19.40
N LEU A 290 13.34 -21.91 -19.91
CA LEU A 290 14.80 -21.76 -19.89
C LEU A 290 15.35 -21.32 -18.52
N SER A 291 14.50 -20.87 -17.61
CA SER A 291 14.92 -20.49 -16.26
C SER A 291 14.10 -21.12 -15.12
N GLY A 292 13.01 -21.85 -15.43
CA GLY A 292 12.15 -22.46 -14.40
C GLY A 292 11.34 -21.46 -13.55
N TRP A 293 11.51 -20.16 -13.77
CA TRP A 293 10.82 -19.09 -13.03
C TRP A 293 9.54 -18.67 -13.76
N GLY A 294 8.48 -19.49 -13.70
CA GLY A 294 7.13 -18.94 -13.89
C GLY A 294 6.87 -17.85 -12.85
N LEU A 295 5.75 -17.10 -12.96
CA LEU A 295 5.30 -16.16 -11.92
C LEU A 295 5.36 -16.78 -10.51
N GLY A 296 5.22 -18.12 -10.47
CA GLY A 296 5.37 -18.93 -9.30
C GLY A 296 4.31 -18.60 -8.27
N ASP A 297 4.49 -19.14 -7.07
CA ASP A 297 3.57 -18.87 -5.97
C ASP A 297 3.65 -17.42 -5.45
N GLY A 298 4.63 -16.63 -5.91
CA GLY A 298 4.82 -15.24 -5.49
C GLY A 298 3.73 -14.30 -6.02
N ALA A 299 3.07 -14.66 -7.12
CA ALA A 299 1.95 -13.90 -7.70
C ALA A 299 0.57 -14.47 -7.33
N VAL A 300 0.54 -15.55 -6.55
CA VAL A 300 -0.70 -16.21 -6.14
C VAL A 300 -1.04 -15.82 -4.72
N TRP A 301 -2.30 -15.49 -4.49
CA TRP A 301 -2.83 -15.06 -3.20
C TRP A 301 -3.95 -16.00 -2.77
N THR A 302 -4.00 -16.34 -1.50
CA THR A 302 -5.10 -17.10 -0.90
C THR A 302 -6.03 -16.11 -0.22
N ALA A 303 -7.30 -16.09 -0.64
CA ALA A 303 -8.32 -15.27 -0.02
C ALA A 303 -8.97 -16.00 1.16
N ASN A 304 -9.18 -15.30 2.27
CA ASN A 304 -9.91 -15.82 3.43
C ASN A 304 -10.97 -14.80 3.89
N PRO A 305 -12.27 -15.09 3.77
CA PRO A 305 -12.84 -16.30 3.16
C PRO A 305 -12.55 -16.41 1.65
N PRO A 306 -12.64 -17.61 1.04
CA PRO A 306 -12.47 -17.79 -0.39
C PRO A 306 -13.44 -16.93 -1.23
N LEU A 307 -12.93 -16.35 -2.30
CA LEU A 307 -13.75 -15.59 -3.26
C LEU A 307 -14.50 -16.53 -4.21
N SER A 308 -15.77 -16.25 -4.47
CA SER A 308 -16.62 -17.03 -5.38
C SER A 308 -17.05 -16.21 -6.61
N GLY A 309 -17.48 -16.88 -7.68
CA GLY A 309 -17.98 -16.21 -8.89
C GLY A 309 -16.91 -15.50 -9.75
N LEU A 310 -15.63 -15.71 -9.47
CA LEU A 310 -14.51 -15.20 -10.28
C LEU A 310 -14.32 -16.07 -11.53
N GLN A 311 -13.92 -15.43 -12.63
CA GLN A 311 -13.48 -16.15 -13.84
C GLN A 311 -12.15 -16.88 -13.58
N ALA A 312 -11.89 -17.96 -14.34
CA ALA A 312 -10.60 -18.63 -14.29
C ALA A 312 -9.47 -17.74 -14.84
N CYS A 313 -8.29 -17.87 -14.22
CA CYS A 313 -7.03 -17.51 -14.85
C CYS A 313 -6.74 -18.55 -15.96
#